data_AF-A0A7Z0SYT6-F1
#
_entry.id   AF-A0A7Z0SYT6-F1
#
_cell.length_a   1.000
_cell.length_b   1.000
_cell.length_c   1.000
_cell.angle_alpha   90.00
_cell.angle_beta   90.00
_cell.angle_gamma   90.00
#
_symmetry.space_group_name_H-M   'P 1'
#
loop_
_entity.id
_entity.type
_entity.pdbx_description
1 polymer ?
#
loop_
_entity_poly.entity_id
_entity_poly.type
_entity_poly.pdbx_seq_one_letter_code
_entity_poly.pdbx_strand_id
1 'polypeptide(L)'
;MKRPHVRLRLDRFDLYTRIVGATSDQARARLLGIASRTITRLRRDQHAGEAVIAATLAALQHHSEALGQLGLSVSFEDLFEVAE
;
A
#
# COMPACT_ATOMS: atom_id res chain seq x y z
N MET A 1 -27.04 -4.15 -4.17
CA MET A 1 -25.82 -3.80 -4.92
C MET A 1 -24.74 -3.45 -3.93
N LYS A 2 -23.61 -4.17 -3.95
CA LYS A 2 -22.43 -3.70 -3.22
C LYS A 2 -21.88 -2.46 -3.96
N ARG A 3 -21.35 -1.50 -3.20
CA ARG A 3 -20.79 -0.27 -3.78
C ARG A 3 -19.35 -0.56 -4.18
N PRO A 4 -18.91 -0.10 -5.37
CA PRO A 4 -17.54 -0.25 -5.77
C PRO A 4 -16.63 0.42 -4.72
N HIS A 5 -15.55 -0.27 -4.38
CA HIS A 5 -14.55 0.19 -3.42
C HIS A 5 -13.16 -0.19 -3.90
N VAL A 6 -12.14 0.52 -3.41
CA VAL A 6 -10.76 0.21 -3.74
C VAL A 6 -10.22 -0.79 -2.74
N ARG A 7 -9.63 -1.88 -3.26
CA ARG A 7 -9.00 -2.93 -2.48
C ARG A 7 -7.48 -2.84 -2.57
N LEU A 8 -6.81 -2.92 -1.42
CA LEU A 8 -5.36 -3.05 -1.33
C LEU A 8 -4.94 -4.48 -1.69
N ARG A 9 -4.06 -4.60 -2.69
CA ARG A 9 -3.45 -5.88 -3.09
C ARG A 9 -2.35 -6.22 -2.07
N LEU A 10 -2.72 -6.97 -1.03
CA LEU A 10 -1.84 -7.21 0.13
C LEU A 10 -0.49 -7.82 -0.26
N ASP A 11 -0.45 -8.78 -1.18
CA ASP A 11 0.82 -9.39 -1.62
C ASP A 11 1.76 -8.37 -2.28
N ARG A 12 1.19 -7.48 -3.10
CA ARG A 12 1.95 -6.40 -3.76
C ARG A 12 2.41 -5.37 -2.73
N PHE A 13 1.51 -4.96 -1.84
CA PHE A 13 1.84 -4.04 -0.75
C PHE A 13 2.97 -4.60 0.14
N ASP A 14 2.90 -5.88 0.52
CA ASP A 14 3.91 -6.53 1.35
C ASP A 14 5.24 -6.67 0.63
N LEU A 15 5.24 -7.00 -0.66
CA LEU A 15 6.44 -7.00 -1.50
C LEU A 15 7.11 -5.63 -1.52
N TYR A 16 6.36 -4.58 -1.89
CA TYR A 16 6.90 -3.22 -2.05
C TYR A 16 7.42 -2.68 -0.71
N THR A 17 6.63 -2.83 0.35
CA THR A 17 7.01 -2.38 1.69
C THR A 17 8.24 -3.14 2.21
N ARG A 18 8.36 -4.44 1.94
CA ARG A 18 9.54 -5.23 2.30
C ARG A 18 10.80 -4.75 1.57
N ILE A 19 10.71 -4.44 0.28
CA ILE A 19 11.85 -3.94 -0.51
C ILE A 19 12.39 -2.64 0.08
N VAL A 20 11.51 -1.74 0.51
CA VAL A 20 11.90 -0.47 1.13
C VAL A 20 12.17 -0.58 2.64
N GLY A 21 12.30 -1.79 3.17
CA GLY A 21 12.72 -2.07 4.54
C GLY A 21 11.61 -2.09 5.60
N ALA A 22 10.34 -1.92 5.22
CA ALA A 22 9.20 -1.94 6.13
C ALA A 22 8.59 -3.35 6.25
N THR A 23 9.16 -4.18 7.13
CA THR A 23 8.81 -5.61 7.26
C THR A 23 7.73 -5.92 8.30
N SER A 24 7.46 -5.00 9.24
CA SER A 24 6.41 -5.12 10.26
C SER A 24 5.29 -4.13 10.03
N ASP A 25 4.09 -4.40 10.56
CA ASP A 25 2.95 -3.48 10.43
C ASP A 25 3.21 -2.12 11.08
N GLN A 26 4.00 -2.10 12.15
CA GLN A 26 4.43 -0.85 12.75
C GLN A 26 5.40 -0.08 11.85
N ALA A 27 6.32 -0.78 11.16
CA ALA A 27 7.21 -0.15 10.19
C ALA A 27 6.44 0.38 8.97
N ARG A 28 5.44 -0.38 8.48
CA ARG A 28 4.55 0.06 7.40
C ARG A 28 3.72 1.28 7.79
N ALA A 29 3.18 1.30 9.01
CA ALA A 29 2.47 2.46 9.53
C ALA A 29 3.35 3.71 9.57
N ARG A 30 4.61 3.56 10.04
CA ARG A 30 5.60 4.65 10.01
C ARG A 30 5.94 5.11 8.60
N LEU A 31 6.20 4.17 7.68
CA LEU A 31 6.48 4.46 6.27
C LEU A 31 5.35 5.28 5.64
N LEU A 32 4.10 4.91 5.89
CA LEU A 32 2.93 5.58 5.33
C LEU A 32 2.51 6.84 6.10
N GLY A 33 3.11 7.13 7.25
CA GLY A 33 2.69 8.24 8.11
C GLY A 33 1.26 8.09 8.66
N ILE A 34 0.78 6.86 8.86
CA ILE A 34 -0.57 6.57 9.37
C ILE A 34 -0.52 5.82 10.71
N ALA A 35 -1.66 5.76 11.41
CA ALA A 35 -1.77 4.99 12.64
C ALA A 35 -1.64 3.47 12.41
N SER A 36 -0.95 2.76 13.29
CA SER A 36 -0.81 1.29 13.20
C SER A 36 -2.15 0.55 13.14
N ARG A 37 -3.18 1.06 13.81
CA ARG A 37 -4.55 0.51 13.74
C ARG A 37 -5.12 0.57 12.32
N THR A 38 -4.74 1.56 11.53
CA THR A 38 -5.15 1.68 10.13
C THR A 38 -4.56 0.54 9.29
N ILE A 39 -3.29 0.16 9.52
CA ILE A 39 -2.69 -1.03 8.87
C ILE A 39 -3.45 -2.30 9.25
N THR A 40 -3.78 -2.49 10.53
CA THR A 40 -4.56 -3.67 10.97
C THR A 40 -5.93 -3.74 10.28
N ARG A 41 -6.63 -2.60 10.17
CA ARG A 41 -7.92 -2.52 9.45
C ARG A 41 -7.75 -2.79 7.95
N LEU A 42 -6.73 -2.22 7.31
CA LEU A 42 -6.42 -2.45 5.91
C LEU A 42 -6.14 -3.93 5.63
N ARG A 43 -5.42 -4.63 6.50
CA ARG A 43 -5.17 -6.07 6.32
C ARG A 43 -6.43 -6.91 6.44
N ARG A 44 -7.32 -6.56 7.36
CA ARG A 44 -8.56 -7.32 7.61
C ARG A 44 -9.61 -7.07 6.53
N ASP A 45 -9.85 -5.79 6.23
CA ASP A 45 -10.98 -5.37 5.41
C ASP A 45 -10.56 -5.12 3.96
N GLN A 46 -9.25 -4.99 3.69
CA GLN A 46 -8.63 -4.64 2.41
C GLN A 46 -9.13 -3.35 1.77
N HIS A 47 -10.07 -2.64 2.38
CA HIS A 47 -10.64 -1.40 1.89
C HIS A 47 -9.67 -0.24 2.06
N ALA A 48 -9.18 0.30 0.95
CA ALA A 48 -8.31 1.46 0.94
C ALA A 48 -9.10 2.74 0.62
N GLY A 49 -9.22 3.64 1.59
CA GLY A 49 -9.74 4.98 1.34
C GLY A 49 -8.70 5.87 0.65
N GLU A 50 -9.15 7.01 0.10
CA GLU A 50 -8.32 7.97 -0.64
C GLU A 50 -7.03 8.37 0.10
N ALA A 51 -7.13 8.64 1.41
CA ALA A 51 -5.98 9.00 2.22
C ALA A 51 -4.92 7.88 2.30
N VAL A 52 -5.36 6.61 2.35
CA VAL A 52 -4.45 5.45 2.35
C VAL A 52 -3.80 5.29 0.98
N ILE A 53 -4.58 5.45 -0.09
CA ILE A 53 -4.09 5.36 -1.46
C ILE A 53 -2.99 6.42 -1.68
N ALA A 54 -3.29 7.68 -1.38
CA ALA A 54 -2.35 8.78 -1.50
C ALA A 54 -1.08 8.56 -0.66
N ALA A 55 -1.23 8.18 0.61
CA ALA A 55 -0.09 7.91 1.50
C ALA A 55 0.79 6.77 0.98
N THR A 56 0.18 5.69 0.47
CA THR A 56 0.89 4.52 -0.06
C THR A 56 1.68 4.88 -1.31
N LEU A 57 1.04 5.54 -2.27
CA LEU A 57 1.69 5.95 -3.51
C LEU A 57 2.80 6.96 -3.24
N ALA A 58 2.56 7.99 -2.43
CA ALA A 58 3.56 8.98 -2.09
C ALA A 58 4.79 8.34 -1.40
N ALA A 59 4.56 7.52 -0.37
CA ALA A 59 5.65 6.88 0.37
C ALA A 59 6.51 5.97 -0.52
N LEU A 60 5.88 5.16 -1.38
CA LEU A 60 6.61 4.25 -2.28
C LEU A 60 7.26 5.00 -3.44
N GLN A 61 6.68 6.10 -3.92
CA GLN A 61 7.26 6.91 -4.99
C GLN A 61 8.61 7.53 -4.57
N HIS A 62 8.77 7.87 -3.28
CA HIS A 62 10.07 8.30 -2.73
C HIS A 62 11.17 7.23 -2.85
N HIS A 63 10.79 5.96 -3.03
CA HIS A 63 11.68 4.82 -3.22
C HIS A 63 11.62 4.24 -4.64
N SER A 64 11.07 5.00 -5.60
CA SER A 64 10.85 4.55 -6.99
C SER A 64 12.13 4.09 -7.70
N GLU A 65 13.28 4.69 -7.40
CA GLU A 65 14.57 4.26 -7.98
C GLU A 65 14.94 2.83 -7.54
N ALA A 66 14.88 2.55 -6.23
CA ALA A 66 15.19 1.22 -5.68
C ALA A 66 14.19 0.15 -6.16
N LEU A 67 12.92 0.51 -6.29
CA LEU A 67 11.89 -0.36 -6.86
C LEU A 67 12.12 -0.59 -8.37
N GLY A 68 12.51 0.46 -9.11
CA GLY A 68 12.79 0.41 -10.54
C GLY A 68 13.98 -0.48 -10.89
N GLN A 69 15.01 -0.53 -10.05
CA GLN A 69 16.14 -1.46 -10.19
C GLN A 69 15.70 -2.94 -10.17
N LEU A 70 14.54 -3.23 -9.57
CA LEU A 70 13.93 -4.56 -9.50
C LEU A 70 12.82 -4.75 -10.55
N GLY A 71 12.67 -3.81 -11.50
CA GLY A 71 11.64 -3.86 -12.53
C GLY A 71 10.22 -3.55 -12.02
N LEU A 72 10.10 -2.89 -10.86
CA LEU A 72 8.81 -2.52 -10.27
C LEU A 72 8.52 -1.03 -10.48
N SER A 73 7.32 -0.72 -10.95
CA SER A 73 6.75 0.64 -10.96
C SER A 73 5.86 0.88 -9.75
N VAL A 74 5.75 2.13 -9.30
CA VAL A 74 4.75 2.54 -8.31
C VAL A 74 3.58 3.16 -9.07
N SER A 75 2.51 2.40 -9.22
CA SER A 75 1.26 2.86 -9.83
C SER A 75 0.06 2.45 -8.97
N PHE A 76 -1.11 3.03 -9.26
CA PHE A 76 -2.34 2.65 -8.57
C PHE A 76 -2.64 1.17 -8.82
N GLU A 77 -2.60 0.73 -10.07
CA GLU A 77 -2.95 -0.61 -10.52
C GLU A 77 -1.99 -1.69 -9.99
N ASP A 78 -0.75 -1.30 -9.66
CA ASP A 78 0.23 -2.20 -9.06
C ASP A 78 -0.10 -2.58 -7.62
N LEU A 79 -0.74 -1.66 -6.88
CA LEU A 79 -0.95 -1.75 -5.43
C LEU A 79 -2.42 -1.89 -5.05
N PHE A 80 -3.33 -1.47 -5.93
CA PHE A 80 -4.75 -1.39 -5.69
C PHE A 80 -5.54 -1.98 -6.86
N GLU A 81 -6.79 -2.33 -6.59
CA GLU A 81 -7.76 -2.74 -7.58
C GLU A 81 -9.14 -2.21 -7.20
N VAL A 82 -10.05 -2.06 -8.17
CA VAL A 82 -11.45 -1.72 -7.90
C VAL A 82 -12.24 -3.02 -7.77
N ALA A 83 -12.94 -3.18 -6.64
CA ALA A 83 -13.76 -4.34 -6.32
C ALA A 83 -15.24 -3.93 -6.16
N GLU A 84 -16.16 -4.87 -6.44
CA GLU A 84 -17.61 -4.68 -6.32
C GLU A 84 -18.18 -5.15 -4.98
#